data_AF-A0A953S053-F1
#
_entry.id   AF-A0A953S053-F1
#
_cell.length_a   1.000
_cell.length_b   1.000
_cell.length_c   1.000
_cell.angle_alpha   90.00
_cell.angle_beta   90.00
_cell.angle_gamma   90.00
#
_symmetry.space_group_name_H-M   'P 1'
#
loop_
_entity.id
_entity.type
_entity.pdbx_description
1 polymer ?
#
loop_
_entity_poly.entity_id
_entity_poly.type
_entity_poly.pdbx_seq_one_letter_code
_entity_poly.pdbx_strand_id
1 'polypeptide(L)'
;MRRLLTAALLCGAAGLIGQTSRDAYRQAYDTWQQAQVNLERDAGTGSAPQVAQADRAAAAAASFEATRLAHFKSSLEDATQRHRILQSAVTRSSPDLMPPAVAGIAANELQSVTRAIAKFATDQDRGIQQLRQSMERERVALIALTDTIQARQKAVVANSAAADALDQARTKTAGAFRDQASQLSQTVAEMEMEGPAWAAYYDKLAEGIQIGNAPPPPPANISTNLTPNVTPAVTPNITTNASPAAPRNTSVSPVPLVRYVGEWTYPKVNGVFHGAQPESVEMEVHEKDGHAGGTIEARFKPSPGVASDPSIKFKFEGDIAATPTQKFTLTTSDGTPGTIELIPGPAFNLLEVNFQTDPQANKIRSGNFILVKK
;
A
#
# COMPACT_ATOMS: atom_id res chain seq x y z
N MET A 1 0.95 -30.84 -22.39
CA MET A 1 1.84 -29.66 -22.39
C MET A 1 1.37 -28.47 -23.24
N ARG A 2 0.56 -28.62 -24.31
CA ARG A 2 0.09 -27.47 -25.13
C ARG A 2 -1.03 -26.59 -24.55
N ARG A 3 -1.60 -26.91 -23.37
CA ARG A 3 -2.71 -26.14 -22.76
C ARG A 3 -2.27 -25.09 -21.71
N LEU A 4 -0.98 -24.98 -21.42
CA LEU A 4 -0.43 -24.03 -20.43
C LEU A 4 0.11 -22.72 -21.05
N LEU A 5 0.23 -22.64 -22.39
CA LEU A 5 0.84 -21.49 -23.06
C LEU A 5 -0.13 -20.34 -23.38
N THR A 6 -1.44 -20.57 -23.38
CA THR A 6 -2.42 -19.55 -23.76
C THR A 6 -2.86 -18.64 -22.60
N ALA A 7 -2.64 -19.04 -21.34
CA ALA A 7 -2.96 -18.21 -20.17
C ALA A 7 -1.88 -17.16 -19.85
N ALA A 8 -0.64 -17.37 -20.32
CA ALA A 8 0.49 -16.49 -20.01
C ALA A 8 0.54 -15.21 -20.87
N LEU A 9 -0.09 -15.20 -22.05
CA LEU A 9 0.00 -14.08 -22.99
C LEU A 9 -0.96 -12.90 -22.68
N LEU A 10 -1.97 -13.10 -21.85
CA LEU A 10 -2.93 -12.05 -21.46
C LEU A 10 -2.46 -11.18 -20.28
N CYS A 11 -1.44 -11.60 -19.52
CA CYS A 11 -0.90 -10.82 -18.40
C CYS A 11 0.12 -9.74 -18.82
N GLY A 12 0.65 -9.79 -20.05
CA GLY A 12 1.71 -8.89 -20.51
C GLY A 12 1.24 -7.49 -20.95
N ALA A 13 0.00 -7.36 -21.43
CA ALA A 13 -0.48 -6.10 -22.01
C ALA A 13 -0.93 -5.07 -20.95
N ALA A 14 -1.27 -5.51 -19.73
CA ALA A 14 -1.70 -4.62 -18.66
C ALA A 14 -0.56 -3.83 -17.99
N GLY A 15 0.71 -4.25 -18.19
CA GLY A 15 1.87 -3.61 -17.57
C GLY A 15 2.27 -2.27 -18.21
N LEU A 16 1.96 -2.07 -19.50
CA LEU A 16 2.46 -0.92 -20.26
C LEU A 16 1.66 0.37 -20.01
N ILE A 17 0.36 0.28 -19.75
CA ILE A 17 -0.51 1.46 -19.53
C ILE A 17 -0.31 2.04 -18.12
N GLY A 18 0.02 1.20 -17.13
CA GLY A 18 0.28 1.64 -15.75
C GLY A 18 1.63 2.33 -15.52
N GLN A 19 2.59 2.15 -16.44
CA GLN A 19 3.93 2.73 -16.29
C GLN A 19 3.96 4.23 -16.63
N THR A 20 3.27 4.65 -17.69
CA THR A 20 3.32 6.04 -18.17
C THR A 20 2.77 7.04 -17.16
N SER A 21 1.71 6.69 -16.42
CA SER A 21 1.13 7.58 -15.40
C SER A 21 1.99 7.69 -14.15
N ARG A 22 2.74 6.64 -13.80
CA ARG A 22 3.62 6.62 -12.63
C ARG A 22 4.85 7.51 -12.82
N ASP A 23 5.42 7.53 -14.03
CA ASP A 23 6.61 8.32 -14.32
C ASP A 23 6.31 9.83 -14.33
N ALA A 24 5.15 10.23 -14.86
CA ALA A 24 4.70 11.62 -14.82
C ALA A 24 4.54 12.14 -13.38
N TYR A 25 3.92 11.35 -12.51
CA TYR A 25 3.79 11.64 -11.07
C TYR A 25 5.15 11.81 -10.38
N ARG A 26 6.11 10.91 -10.65
CA ARG A 26 7.47 10.98 -10.07
C ARG A 26 8.24 12.21 -10.54
N GLN A 27 8.17 12.53 -11.82
CA GLN A 27 8.83 13.71 -12.37
C GLN A 27 8.26 15.00 -11.75
N ALA A 28 6.94 15.07 -11.57
CA ALA A 28 6.30 16.21 -10.91
C ALA A 28 6.73 16.32 -9.44
N TYR A 29 6.87 15.18 -8.74
CA TYR A 29 7.40 15.16 -7.37
C TYR A 29 8.82 15.72 -7.30
N ASP A 30 9.72 15.24 -8.16
CA ASP A 30 11.11 15.69 -8.17
C ASP A 30 11.21 17.20 -8.47
N THR A 31 10.38 17.69 -9.38
CA THR A 31 10.29 19.13 -9.72
C THR A 31 9.80 19.94 -8.51
N TRP A 32 8.79 19.45 -7.81
CA TRP A 32 8.27 20.07 -6.60
C TRP A 32 9.31 20.11 -5.48
N GLN A 33 10.01 19.00 -5.25
CA GLN A 33 11.10 18.93 -4.27
C GLN A 33 12.23 19.92 -4.58
N GLN A 34 12.63 20.02 -5.85
CA GLN A 34 13.64 20.99 -6.29
C GLN A 34 13.21 22.45 -6.05
N ALA A 35 11.92 22.76 -6.26
CA ALA A 35 11.39 24.10 -6.02
C ALA A 35 11.33 24.47 -4.52
N GLN A 36 11.15 23.48 -3.64
CA GLN A 36 11.10 23.67 -2.18
C GLN A 36 12.46 23.86 -1.50
N VAL A 37 13.57 23.51 -2.16
CA VAL A 37 14.90 23.51 -1.51
C VAL A 37 15.20 24.86 -0.85
N ASN A 38 15.43 24.81 0.47
CA ASN A 38 15.71 25.95 1.36
C ASN A 38 14.58 26.99 1.50
N LEU A 39 13.41 26.81 0.88
CA LEU A 39 12.35 27.81 0.87
C LEU A 39 11.86 28.16 2.28
N GLU A 40 11.60 27.15 3.12
CA GLU A 40 11.13 27.37 4.50
C GLU A 40 12.20 28.03 5.38
N ARG A 41 13.46 27.63 5.21
CA ARG A 41 14.59 28.22 5.96
C ARG A 41 14.80 29.68 5.59
N ASP A 42 14.74 29.98 4.31
CA ASP A 42 15.08 31.30 3.78
C ASP A 42 13.87 32.25 3.80
N ALA A 43 12.65 31.75 4.08
CA ALA A 43 11.44 32.56 4.17
C ALA A 43 11.54 33.69 5.19
N GLY A 44 12.26 33.49 6.30
CA GLY A 44 12.47 34.50 7.34
C GLY A 44 13.38 35.67 6.92
N THR A 45 14.11 35.55 5.80
CA THR A 45 14.99 36.63 5.29
C THR A 45 14.26 37.66 4.43
N GLY A 46 12.98 37.41 4.14
CA GLY A 46 12.08 38.35 3.50
C GLY A 46 12.27 38.53 1.99
N SER A 47 13.45 38.45 1.37
CA SER A 47 13.65 39.12 0.08
C SER A 47 12.72 38.71 -1.09
N ALA A 48 12.52 39.64 -2.06
CA ALA A 48 11.63 39.44 -3.21
C ALA A 48 11.85 38.14 -4.03
N PRO A 49 13.08 37.62 -4.21
CA PRO A 49 13.30 36.32 -4.87
C PRO A 49 12.61 35.13 -4.20
N GLN A 50 12.36 35.19 -2.89
CA GLN A 50 11.75 34.12 -2.10
C GLN A 50 10.26 34.02 -2.37
N VAL A 51 9.56 35.15 -2.60
CA VAL A 51 8.15 35.14 -3.02
C VAL A 51 8.01 34.41 -4.36
N ALA A 52 8.85 34.76 -5.35
CA ALA A 52 8.86 34.07 -6.64
C ALA A 52 9.28 32.58 -6.55
N GLN A 53 10.03 32.20 -5.52
CA GLN A 53 10.33 30.80 -5.24
C GLN A 53 9.13 30.08 -4.61
N ALA A 54 8.42 30.72 -3.68
CA ALA A 54 7.18 30.19 -3.11
C ALA A 54 6.12 29.95 -4.19
N ASP A 55 5.92 30.90 -5.11
CA ASP A 55 5.00 30.75 -6.24
C ASP A 55 5.36 29.57 -7.15
N ARG A 56 6.66 29.40 -7.45
CA ARG A 56 7.14 28.25 -8.24
C ARG A 56 6.92 26.93 -7.52
N ALA A 57 7.16 26.90 -6.21
CA ALA A 57 6.95 25.71 -5.39
C ALA A 57 5.46 25.36 -5.29
N ALA A 58 4.58 26.36 -5.18
CA ALA A 58 3.13 26.20 -5.22
C ALA A 58 2.66 25.60 -6.56
N ALA A 59 3.12 26.16 -7.68
CA ALA A 59 2.78 25.65 -9.01
C ALA A 59 3.28 24.21 -9.23
N ALA A 60 4.49 23.90 -8.75
CA ALA A 60 5.03 22.55 -8.84
C ALA A 60 4.27 21.56 -7.94
N ALA A 61 3.87 21.97 -6.72
CA ALA A 61 3.03 21.17 -5.83
C ALA A 61 1.67 20.88 -6.47
N ALA A 62 1.03 21.88 -7.08
CA ALA A 62 -0.24 21.71 -7.78
C ALA A 62 -0.11 20.71 -8.95
N SER A 63 0.98 20.78 -9.72
CA SER A 63 1.27 19.82 -10.79
C SER A 63 1.48 18.40 -10.26
N PHE A 64 2.22 18.26 -9.16
CA PHE A 64 2.43 16.99 -8.47
C PHE A 64 1.11 16.38 -7.99
N GLU A 65 0.28 17.14 -7.27
CA GLU A 65 -1.01 16.66 -6.77
C GLU A 65 -1.97 16.30 -7.92
N ALA A 66 -2.00 17.09 -9.00
CA ALA A 66 -2.82 16.80 -10.16
C ALA A 66 -2.41 15.48 -10.86
N THR A 67 -1.11 15.27 -11.06
CA THR A 67 -0.60 14.03 -11.70
C THR A 67 -0.76 12.81 -10.79
N ARG A 68 -0.56 12.98 -9.48
CA ARG A 68 -0.82 11.96 -8.45
C ARG A 68 -2.29 11.54 -8.47
N LEU A 69 -3.21 12.50 -8.37
CA LEU A 69 -4.66 12.26 -8.39
C LEU A 69 -5.09 11.56 -9.68
N ALA A 70 -4.58 11.98 -10.83
CA ALA A 70 -4.87 11.34 -12.12
C ALA A 70 -4.42 9.87 -12.16
N HIS A 71 -3.23 9.55 -11.62
CA HIS A 71 -2.74 8.18 -11.52
C HIS A 71 -3.67 7.29 -10.67
N PHE A 72 -4.11 7.78 -9.52
CA PHE A 72 -5.00 7.03 -8.63
C PHE A 72 -6.42 6.88 -9.19
N LYS A 73 -6.97 7.90 -9.86
CA LYS A 73 -8.24 7.79 -10.60
C LYS A 73 -8.17 6.74 -11.71
N SER A 74 -7.11 6.75 -12.50
CA SER A 74 -6.88 5.72 -13.54
C SER A 74 -6.75 4.32 -12.94
N SER A 75 -6.05 4.19 -11.80
CA SER A 75 -5.92 2.90 -11.10
C SER A 75 -7.27 2.40 -10.54
N LEU A 76 -8.11 3.31 -10.04
CA LEU A 76 -9.47 3.01 -9.58
C LEU A 76 -10.35 2.50 -10.72
N GLU A 77 -10.28 3.14 -11.89
CA GLU A 77 -11.00 2.73 -13.08
C GLU A 77 -10.59 1.33 -13.55
N ASP A 78 -9.28 1.04 -13.61
CA ASP A 78 -8.76 -0.30 -13.97
C ASP A 78 -9.24 -1.38 -12.98
N ALA A 79 -9.10 -1.13 -11.67
CA ALA A 79 -9.57 -2.06 -10.64
C ALA A 79 -11.08 -2.34 -10.78
N THR A 80 -11.87 -1.29 -11.00
CA THR A 80 -13.32 -1.41 -11.20
C THR A 80 -13.66 -2.17 -12.48
N GLN A 81 -12.95 -1.91 -13.58
CA GLN A 81 -13.14 -2.62 -14.85
C GLN A 81 -12.82 -4.11 -14.71
N ARG A 82 -11.70 -4.46 -14.07
CA ARG A 82 -11.32 -5.86 -13.82
C ARG A 82 -12.32 -6.59 -12.94
N HIS A 83 -12.83 -5.91 -11.91
CA HIS A 83 -13.91 -6.46 -11.09
C HIS A 83 -15.15 -6.80 -11.94
N ARG A 84 -15.60 -5.87 -12.80
CA ARG A 84 -16.76 -6.11 -13.70
C ARG A 84 -16.52 -7.27 -14.67
N ILE A 85 -15.35 -7.34 -15.28
CA ILE A 85 -14.99 -8.44 -16.19
C ILE A 85 -15.11 -9.78 -15.47
N LEU A 86 -14.54 -9.89 -14.27
CA LEU A 86 -14.60 -11.12 -13.48
C LEU A 86 -16.02 -11.47 -13.04
N GLN A 87 -16.88 -10.48 -12.73
CA GLN A 87 -18.29 -10.72 -12.41
C GLN A 87 -19.08 -11.26 -13.60
N SER A 88 -18.83 -10.75 -14.81
CA SER A 88 -19.55 -11.16 -16.03
C SER A 88 -19.12 -12.51 -16.61
N ALA A 89 -17.98 -13.06 -16.19
CA ALA A 89 -17.48 -14.31 -16.73
C ALA A 89 -18.36 -15.49 -16.27
N VAL A 90 -19.18 -16.01 -17.18
CA VAL A 90 -19.98 -17.22 -16.97
C VAL A 90 -19.08 -18.44 -17.13
N THR A 91 -18.84 -19.17 -16.04
CA THR A 91 -18.32 -20.53 -16.08
C THR A 91 -19.40 -21.42 -16.68
N ARG A 92 -19.20 -21.87 -17.93
CA ARG A 92 -20.12 -22.84 -18.54
C ARG A 92 -20.20 -24.08 -17.66
N SER A 93 -21.42 -24.49 -17.31
CA SER A 93 -21.68 -25.78 -16.70
C SER A 93 -21.07 -26.89 -17.55
N SER A 94 -20.39 -27.83 -16.91
CA SER A 94 -19.84 -29.00 -17.60
C SER A 94 -20.98 -29.72 -18.34
N PRO A 95 -20.77 -30.22 -19.57
CA PRO A 95 -21.81 -30.95 -20.30
C PRO A 95 -22.31 -32.12 -19.45
N ASP A 96 -23.62 -32.34 -19.54
CA ASP A 96 -24.36 -33.25 -18.69
C ASP A 96 -23.73 -34.65 -18.70
N LEU A 97 -23.64 -35.24 -17.51
CA LEU A 97 -23.06 -36.55 -17.30
C LEU A 97 -23.89 -37.59 -18.07
N MET A 98 -23.23 -38.63 -18.58
CA MET A 98 -23.95 -39.80 -19.05
C MET A 98 -24.78 -40.35 -17.85
N PRO A 99 -26.09 -40.61 -17.99
CA PRO A 99 -26.92 -41.01 -16.87
C PRO A 99 -26.33 -42.24 -16.15
N PRO A 100 -26.37 -42.30 -14.80
CA PRO A 100 -25.87 -43.44 -14.03
C PRO A 100 -26.43 -44.79 -14.50
N ALA A 101 -27.64 -44.78 -15.05
CA ALA A 101 -28.32 -45.93 -15.63
C ALA A 101 -27.49 -46.67 -16.69
N VAL A 102 -26.70 -45.96 -17.50
CA VAL A 102 -25.94 -46.58 -18.61
C VAL A 102 -24.79 -47.46 -18.09
N ALA A 103 -24.15 -47.08 -16.98
CA ALA A 103 -23.13 -47.92 -16.35
C ALA A 103 -23.72 -49.20 -15.77
N GLY A 104 -24.92 -49.10 -15.17
CA GLY A 104 -25.65 -50.26 -14.65
C GLY A 104 -26.06 -51.24 -15.75
N ILE A 105 -26.49 -50.74 -16.91
CA ILE A 105 -26.83 -51.58 -18.06
C ILE A 105 -25.61 -52.38 -18.53
N ALA A 106 -24.46 -51.75 -18.74
CA ALA A 106 -23.24 -52.45 -19.21
C ALA A 106 -22.77 -53.53 -18.21
N ALA A 107 -22.82 -53.24 -16.90
CA ALA A 107 -22.45 -54.21 -15.87
C ALA A 107 -23.41 -55.40 -15.79
N ASN A 108 -24.71 -55.15 -15.93
CA ASN A 108 -25.73 -56.21 -15.94
C ASN A 108 -25.57 -57.14 -17.15
N GLU A 109 -25.34 -56.57 -18.33
CA GLU A 109 -25.08 -57.36 -19.55
C GLU A 109 -23.80 -58.19 -19.41
N LEU A 110 -22.73 -57.60 -18.85
CA LEU A 110 -21.49 -58.34 -18.59
C LEU A 110 -21.71 -59.55 -17.68
N GLN A 111 -22.51 -59.40 -16.61
CA GLN A 111 -22.89 -60.51 -15.74
C GLN A 111 -23.78 -61.55 -16.43
N SER A 112 -24.67 -61.10 -17.33
CA SER A 112 -25.52 -61.99 -18.13
C SER A 112 -24.68 -62.88 -19.07
N VAL A 113 -23.81 -62.27 -19.87
CA VAL A 113 -22.91 -62.97 -20.81
C VAL A 113 -21.97 -63.91 -20.06
N THR A 114 -21.41 -63.49 -18.93
CA THR A 114 -20.53 -64.33 -18.10
C THR A 114 -21.26 -65.59 -17.59
N ARG A 115 -22.51 -65.45 -17.14
CA ARG A 115 -23.34 -66.59 -16.72
C ARG A 115 -23.68 -67.51 -17.88
N ALA A 116 -23.98 -66.95 -19.05
CA ALA A 116 -24.26 -67.73 -20.26
C ALA A 116 -23.05 -68.57 -20.70
N ILE A 117 -21.84 -68.00 -20.70
CA ILE A 117 -20.59 -68.74 -21.01
C ILE A 117 -20.39 -69.91 -20.04
N ALA A 118 -20.59 -69.68 -18.74
CA ALA A 118 -20.44 -70.73 -17.72
C ALA A 118 -21.42 -71.90 -17.93
N LYS A 119 -22.65 -71.61 -18.35
CA LYS A 119 -23.68 -72.64 -18.62
C LYS A 119 -23.28 -73.62 -19.73
N PHE A 120 -22.51 -73.17 -20.73
CA PHE A 120 -22.09 -73.99 -21.88
C PHE A 120 -20.63 -74.46 -21.77
N ALA A 121 -20.00 -74.37 -20.60
CA ALA A 121 -18.57 -74.59 -20.45
C ALA A 121 -18.10 -76.01 -20.81
N THR A 122 -18.95 -77.02 -20.59
CA THR A 122 -18.64 -78.44 -20.80
C THR A 122 -19.23 -79.03 -22.09
N ASP A 123 -19.87 -78.20 -22.91
CA ASP A 123 -20.55 -78.66 -24.12
C ASP A 123 -19.54 -78.97 -25.25
N GLN A 124 -19.71 -80.12 -25.89
CA GLN A 124 -18.83 -80.62 -26.97
C GLN A 124 -19.39 -80.34 -28.37
N ASP A 125 -20.63 -79.84 -28.48
CA ASP A 125 -21.21 -79.50 -29.79
C ASP A 125 -20.43 -78.35 -30.46
N ARG A 126 -20.09 -78.52 -31.74
CA ARG A 126 -19.29 -77.54 -32.49
C ARG A 126 -19.99 -76.18 -32.63
N GLY A 127 -21.31 -76.16 -32.80
CA GLY A 127 -22.09 -74.93 -32.89
C GLY A 127 -22.09 -74.19 -31.56
N ILE A 128 -22.25 -74.91 -30.45
CA ILE A 128 -22.19 -74.35 -29.09
C ILE A 128 -20.79 -73.81 -28.77
N GLN A 129 -19.73 -74.49 -29.22
CA GLN A 129 -18.35 -73.98 -29.09
C GLN A 129 -18.14 -72.66 -29.84
N GLN A 130 -18.69 -72.51 -31.04
CA GLN A 130 -18.63 -71.25 -31.80
C GLN A 130 -19.38 -70.12 -31.09
N LEU A 131 -20.60 -70.39 -30.58
CA LEU A 131 -21.37 -69.44 -29.79
C LEU A 131 -20.62 -69.01 -28.51
N ARG A 132 -19.94 -69.94 -27.83
CA ARG A 132 -19.10 -69.61 -26.68
C ARG A 132 -17.97 -68.66 -27.05
N GLN A 133 -17.32 -68.87 -28.19
CA GLN A 133 -16.26 -67.96 -28.67
C GLN A 133 -16.81 -66.57 -29.04
N SER A 134 -18.01 -66.45 -29.60
CA SER A 134 -18.62 -65.14 -29.84
C SER A 134 -18.97 -64.43 -28.54
N MET A 135 -19.56 -65.14 -27.56
CA MET A 135 -19.85 -64.57 -26.22
C MET A 135 -18.58 -64.16 -25.49
N GLU A 136 -17.45 -64.87 -25.65
CA GLU A 136 -16.19 -64.47 -25.03
C GLU A 136 -15.65 -63.16 -25.62
N ARG A 137 -15.79 -62.94 -26.94
CA ARG A 137 -15.47 -61.65 -27.56
C ARG A 137 -16.38 -60.52 -27.07
N GLU A 138 -17.67 -60.82 -26.91
CA GLU A 138 -18.64 -59.88 -26.33
C GLU A 138 -18.29 -59.53 -24.88
N ARG A 139 -17.92 -60.52 -24.06
CA ARG A 139 -17.45 -60.32 -22.68
C ARG A 139 -16.26 -59.35 -22.63
N VAL A 140 -15.26 -59.54 -23.49
CA VAL A 140 -14.09 -58.64 -23.58
C VAL A 140 -14.52 -57.22 -24.00
N ALA A 141 -15.42 -57.10 -24.97
CA ALA A 141 -15.94 -55.80 -25.40
C ALA A 141 -16.72 -55.07 -24.29
N LEU A 142 -17.54 -55.80 -23.52
CA LEU A 142 -18.30 -55.26 -22.38
C LEU A 142 -17.39 -54.82 -21.22
N ILE A 143 -16.29 -55.55 -20.96
CA ILE A 143 -15.26 -55.12 -20.01
C ILE A 143 -14.64 -53.80 -20.48
N ALA A 144 -14.17 -53.73 -21.73
CA ALA A 144 -13.57 -52.51 -22.30
C ALA A 144 -14.55 -51.31 -22.30
N LEU A 145 -15.84 -51.56 -22.56
CA LEU A 145 -16.88 -50.54 -22.46
C LEU A 145 -17.05 -50.06 -21.01
N THR A 146 -17.10 -50.97 -20.04
CA THR A 146 -17.23 -50.64 -18.61
C THR A 146 -16.05 -49.78 -18.14
N ASP A 147 -14.82 -50.16 -18.51
CA ASP A 147 -13.60 -49.40 -18.20
C ASP A 147 -13.65 -47.99 -18.82
N THR A 148 -14.12 -47.89 -20.06
CA THR A 148 -14.28 -46.59 -20.76
C THR A 148 -15.32 -45.71 -20.07
N ILE A 149 -16.44 -46.28 -19.61
CA ILE A 149 -17.48 -45.57 -18.86
C ILE A 149 -16.91 -45.03 -17.55
N GLN A 150 -16.18 -45.85 -16.79
CA GLN A 150 -15.54 -45.44 -15.53
C GLN A 150 -14.50 -44.34 -15.77
N ALA A 151 -13.66 -44.48 -16.80
CA ALA A 151 -12.68 -43.47 -17.17
C ALA A 151 -13.35 -42.13 -17.52
N ARG A 152 -14.45 -42.17 -18.29
CA ARG A 152 -15.24 -40.97 -18.62
C ARG A 152 -15.86 -40.35 -17.38
N GLN A 153 -16.47 -41.13 -16.48
CA GLN A 153 -17.04 -40.62 -15.23
C GLN A 153 -15.97 -39.93 -14.38
N LYS A 154 -14.81 -40.55 -14.21
CA LYS A 154 -13.67 -39.95 -13.51
C LYS A 154 -13.22 -38.63 -14.15
N ALA A 155 -13.15 -38.58 -15.48
CA ALA A 155 -12.78 -37.38 -16.21
C ALA A 155 -13.81 -36.25 -16.01
N VAL A 156 -15.11 -36.56 -15.97
CA VAL A 156 -16.15 -35.56 -15.73
C VAL A 156 -16.13 -35.05 -14.30
N VAL A 157 -15.96 -35.92 -13.30
CA VAL A 157 -15.77 -35.50 -11.89
C VAL A 157 -14.57 -34.56 -11.76
N ALA A 158 -13.44 -34.92 -12.38
CA ALA A 158 -12.25 -34.08 -12.39
C ALA A 158 -12.50 -32.72 -13.10
N ASN A 159 -13.26 -32.72 -14.20
CA ASN A 159 -13.62 -31.49 -14.91
C ASN A 159 -14.56 -30.60 -14.08
N SER A 160 -15.53 -31.19 -13.36
CA SER A 160 -16.42 -30.46 -12.45
C SER A 160 -15.61 -29.82 -11.32
N ALA A 161 -14.75 -30.59 -10.65
CA ALA A 161 -13.90 -30.07 -9.58
C ALA A 161 -12.97 -28.93 -10.06
N ALA A 162 -12.43 -29.04 -11.29
CA ALA A 162 -11.64 -27.98 -11.90
C ALA A 162 -12.47 -26.73 -12.22
N ALA A 163 -13.72 -26.89 -12.66
CA ALA A 163 -14.64 -25.78 -12.90
C ALA A 163 -15.02 -25.05 -11.60
N ASP A 164 -15.30 -25.80 -10.53
CA ASP A 164 -15.59 -25.25 -9.20
C ASP A 164 -14.39 -24.49 -8.64
N ALA A 165 -13.18 -25.06 -8.76
CA ALA A 165 -11.94 -24.39 -8.34
C ALA A 165 -11.69 -23.10 -9.13
N LEU A 166 -11.97 -23.10 -10.43
CA LEU A 166 -11.88 -21.89 -11.27
C LEU A 166 -12.87 -20.81 -10.83
N ASP A 167 -14.11 -21.18 -10.50
CA ASP A 167 -15.12 -20.23 -10.04
C ASP A 167 -14.80 -19.65 -8.66
N GLN A 168 -14.28 -20.47 -7.74
CA GLN A 168 -13.76 -20.01 -6.45
C GLN A 168 -12.61 -19.00 -6.63
N ALA A 169 -11.65 -19.32 -7.50
CA ALA A 169 -10.52 -18.43 -7.81
C ALA A 169 -11.00 -17.11 -8.44
N ARG A 170 -11.96 -17.18 -9.37
CA ARG A 170 -12.61 -16.01 -9.98
C ARG A 170 -13.27 -15.13 -8.93
N THR A 171 -14.11 -15.71 -8.06
CA THR A 171 -14.84 -14.99 -7.01
C THR A 171 -13.88 -14.34 -6.00
N LYS A 172 -12.84 -15.07 -5.58
CA LYS A 172 -11.80 -14.53 -4.69
C LYS A 172 -11.07 -13.34 -5.33
N THR A 173 -10.68 -13.47 -6.59
CA THR A 173 -9.97 -12.40 -7.33
C THR A 173 -10.88 -11.19 -7.56
N ALA A 174 -12.16 -11.42 -7.88
CA ALA A 174 -13.15 -10.34 -7.98
C ALA A 174 -13.31 -9.60 -6.66
N GLY A 175 -13.30 -10.32 -5.52
CA GLY A 175 -13.31 -9.70 -4.19
C GLY A 175 -12.11 -8.79 -3.96
N ALA A 176 -10.89 -9.26 -4.27
CA ALA A 176 -9.68 -8.45 -4.12
C ALA A 176 -9.72 -7.15 -4.94
N PHE A 177 -10.19 -7.18 -6.20
CA PHE A 177 -10.32 -5.97 -7.01
C PHE A 177 -11.39 -5.00 -6.49
N ARG A 178 -12.47 -5.51 -5.89
CA ARG A 178 -13.48 -4.66 -5.24
C ARG A 178 -12.90 -3.97 -4.01
N ASP A 179 -12.15 -4.69 -3.18
CA ASP A 179 -11.52 -4.13 -1.99
C ASP A 179 -10.45 -3.08 -2.39
N GLN A 180 -9.64 -3.37 -3.40
CA GLN A 180 -8.68 -2.42 -3.98
C GLN A 180 -9.38 -1.16 -4.52
N ALA A 181 -10.48 -1.30 -5.26
CA ALA A 181 -11.24 -0.14 -5.75
C ALA A 181 -11.79 0.70 -4.59
N SER A 182 -12.27 0.08 -3.51
CA SER A 182 -12.71 0.80 -2.32
C SER A 182 -11.59 1.61 -1.67
N GLN A 183 -10.40 1.02 -1.53
CA GLN A 183 -9.22 1.71 -0.97
C GLN A 183 -8.80 2.88 -1.86
N LEU A 184 -8.66 2.65 -3.17
CA LEU A 184 -8.31 3.70 -4.12
C LEU A 184 -9.32 4.85 -4.14
N SER A 185 -10.61 4.54 -4.02
CA SER A 185 -11.66 5.57 -3.92
C SER A 185 -11.51 6.43 -2.67
N GLN A 186 -11.12 5.84 -1.53
CA GLN A 186 -10.86 6.59 -0.30
C GLN A 186 -9.63 7.49 -0.47
N THR A 187 -8.53 6.94 -1.01
CA THR A 187 -7.30 7.72 -1.24
C THR A 187 -7.56 8.87 -2.22
N VAL A 188 -8.32 8.65 -3.29
CA VAL A 188 -8.72 9.72 -4.23
C VAL A 188 -9.46 10.85 -3.50
N ALA A 189 -10.41 10.52 -2.61
CA ALA A 189 -11.13 11.52 -1.83
C ALA A 189 -10.22 12.29 -0.87
N GLU A 190 -9.25 11.62 -0.24
CA GLU A 190 -8.23 12.26 0.61
C GLU A 190 -7.35 13.22 -0.20
N MET A 191 -6.89 12.80 -1.37
CA MET A 191 -6.06 13.63 -2.26
C MET A 191 -6.80 14.85 -2.80
N GLU A 192 -8.11 14.75 -3.05
CA GLU A 192 -8.94 15.89 -3.43
C GLU A 192 -9.00 16.96 -2.32
N MET A 193 -8.78 16.59 -1.06
CA MET A 193 -8.66 17.52 0.06
C MET A 193 -7.22 18.03 0.26
N GLU A 194 -6.21 17.23 -0.05
CA GLU A 194 -4.79 17.62 0.12
C GLU A 194 -4.34 18.71 -0.86
N GLY A 195 -4.80 18.68 -2.11
CA GLY A 195 -4.43 19.67 -3.13
C GLY A 195 -4.68 21.13 -2.68
N PRO A 196 -5.91 21.47 -2.25
CA PRO A 196 -6.22 22.79 -1.69
C PRO A 196 -5.41 23.13 -0.42
N ALA A 197 -5.10 22.13 0.42
CA ALA A 197 -4.31 22.33 1.63
C ALA A 197 -2.86 22.75 1.31
N TRP A 198 -2.24 22.14 0.29
CA TRP A 198 -0.92 22.55 -0.20
C TRP A 198 -0.95 23.95 -0.79
N ALA A 199 -1.98 24.30 -1.57
CA ALA A 199 -2.14 25.65 -2.09
C ALA A 199 -2.20 26.69 -0.95
N ALA A 200 -3.08 26.46 0.04
CA ALA A 200 -3.21 27.35 1.20
C ALA A 200 -1.93 27.43 2.05
N TYR A 201 -1.15 26.35 2.12
CA TYR A 201 0.16 26.35 2.77
C TYR A 201 1.13 27.33 2.09
N TYR A 202 1.25 27.25 0.77
CA TYR A 202 2.15 28.13 0.02
C TYR A 202 1.69 29.58 0.00
N ASP A 203 0.38 29.84 -0.05
CA ASP A 203 -0.17 31.19 0.07
C ASP A 203 0.25 31.83 1.39
N LYS A 204 0.08 31.11 2.51
CA LYS A 204 0.53 31.58 3.83
C LYS A 204 2.04 31.77 3.92
N LEU A 205 2.81 30.91 3.28
CA LEU A 205 4.27 31.04 3.24
C LEU A 205 4.68 32.30 2.48
N ALA A 206 4.05 32.58 1.33
CA ALA A 206 4.27 33.79 0.55
C ALA A 206 3.85 35.06 1.32
N GLU A 207 2.69 35.03 2.00
CA GLU A 207 2.24 36.11 2.89
C GLU A 207 3.25 36.39 4.01
N GLY A 208 3.75 35.33 4.67
CA GLY A 208 4.76 35.45 5.73
C GLY A 208 6.06 36.11 5.24
N ILE A 209 6.52 35.76 4.03
CA ILE A 209 7.69 36.38 3.39
C ILE A 209 7.44 37.88 3.13
N GLN A 210 6.23 38.24 2.67
CA GLN A 210 5.88 39.64 2.38
C GLN A 210 5.81 40.51 3.62
N ILE A 211 5.32 39.99 4.76
CA ILE A 211 5.30 40.73 6.03
C ILE A 211 6.72 41.10 6.48
N GLY A 212 7.70 40.20 6.28
CA GLY A 212 9.10 40.48 6.58
C GLY A 212 9.73 41.58 5.70
N ASN A 213 9.15 41.85 4.53
CA ASN A 213 9.58 42.91 3.60
C ASN A 213 8.88 44.25 3.79
N ALA A 214 7.90 44.35 4.69
CA ALA A 214 7.22 45.62 4.91
C ALA A 214 8.27 46.66 5.37
N PRO A 215 8.37 47.84 4.71
CA PRO A 215 9.26 48.89 5.16
C PRO A 215 8.95 49.18 6.64
N PRO A 216 9.98 49.36 7.50
CA PRO A 216 9.75 49.64 8.89
C PRO A 216 8.80 50.83 9.02
N PRO A 217 7.84 50.79 9.95
CA PRO A 217 6.91 51.91 10.13
C PRO A 217 7.71 53.20 10.26
N PRO A 218 7.29 54.30 9.59
CA PRO A 218 7.99 55.57 9.69
C PRO A 218 8.18 55.88 11.18
N PRO A 219 9.38 56.31 11.60
CA PRO A 219 9.63 56.61 13.01
C PRO A 219 8.54 57.57 13.48
N ALA A 220 7.83 57.18 14.55
CA ALA A 220 6.90 58.08 15.20
C ALA A 220 7.65 59.39 15.50
N ASN A 221 7.15 60.50 14.97
CA ASN A 221 7.67 61.85 15.22
C ASN A 221 7.56 62.13 16.73
N ILE A 222 8.59 61.76 17.49
CA ILE A 222 8.81 62.30 18.82
C ILE A 222 9.39 63.69 18.58
N SER A 223 8.52 64.70 18.66
CA SER A 223 8.91 66.10 18.68
C SER A 223 9.66 66.37 19.98
N THR A 224 10.99 66.27 19.94
CA THR A 224 11.86 66.89 20.92
C THR A 224 12.84 67.79 20.19
N ASN A 225 12.53 69.09 20.23
CA ASN A 225 13.48 70.17 20.08
C ASN A 225 14.78 69.83 20.83
N LEU A 226 15.91 69.87 20.14
CA LEU A 226 17.16 70.56 20.49
C LEU A 226 18.26 70.14 19.49
N THR A 227 18.61 71.07 18.60
CA THR A 227 19.77 71.08 17.69
C THR A 227 21.03 71.62 18.42
N PRO A 228 22.21 71.73 17.77
CA PRO A 228 22.95 70.77 16.91
C PRO A 228 24.46 70.71 17.26
N ASN A 229 25.22 69.68 16.83
CA ASN A 229 26.62 69.92 16.43
C ASN A 229 27.31 68.79 15.61
N VAL A 230 27.96 69.23 14.52
CA VAL A 230 29.12 68.69 13.75
C VAL A 230 29.02 67.37 12.94
N THR A 231 28.94 67.55 11.62
CA THR A 231 29.34 66.69 10.46
C THR A 231 30.88 66.59 10.31
N PRO A 232 31.54 65.77 9.44
CA PRO A 232 31.01 64.90 8.37
C PRO A 232 31.72 63.54 8.08
N ALA A 233 31.05 62.77 7.19
CA ALA A 233 31.56 61.88 6.12
C ALA A 233 32.47 60.67 6.46
N VAL A 234 31.92 59.47 6.31
CA VAL A 234 32.67 58.24 6.04
C VAL A 234 32.08 57.50 4.84
N THR A 235 32.92 57.31 3.83
CA THR A 235 32.75 56.51 2.62
C THR A 235 32.63 55.02 2.95
N PRO A 236 31.75 54.22 2.32
CA PRO A 236 31.80 52.77 2.47
C PRO A 236 32.86 52.19 1.53
N ASN A 237 33.94 51.66 2.11
CA ASN A 237 34.94 50.87 1.41
C ASN A 237 34.48 49.40 1.42
N ILE A 238 34.23 48.85 0.23
CA ILE A 238 33.89 47.44 0.03
C ILE A 238 35.20 46.66 0.03
N THR A 239 35.48 45.92 1.10
CA THR A 239 36.59 44.95 1.14
C THR A 239 36.00 43.55 1.06
N THR A 240 36.16 42.93 -0.11
CA THR A 240 35.87 41.52 -0.36
C THR A 240 36.89 40.65 0.37
N ASN A 241 36.53 40.13 1.55
CA ASN A 241 37.22 38.97 2.12
C ASN A 241 36.51 37.69 1.67
N ALA A 242 37.10 37.03 0.67
CA ALA A 242 36.76 35.67 0.31
C ALA A 242 37.16 34.74 1.47
N SER A 243 36.16 34.27 2.21
CA SER A 243 36.33 33.18 3.18
C SER A 243 36.34 31.85 2.43
N PRO A 244 37.26 30.90 2.74
CA PRO A 244 37.37 29.65 2.02
C PRO A 244 36.10 28.80 2.21
N ALA A 245 35.59 28.28 1.10
CA ALA A 245 34.39 27.46 1.05
C ALA A 245 34.49 26.25 1.99
N ALA A 246 33.64 26.23 3.03
CA ALA A 246 33.37 25.03 3.79
C ALA A 246 32.77 23.95 2.87
N PRO A 247 33.05 22.66 3.11
CA PRO A 247 32.55 21.57 2.28
C PRO A 247 31.02 21.59 2.26
N ARG A 248 30.45 21.68 1.04
CA ARG A 248 29.01 21.57 0.80
C ARG A 248 28.56 20.16 1.18
N ASN A 249 27.97 20.00 2.35
CA ASN A 249 27.11 18.85 2.61
C ASN A 249 25.93 18.94 1.65
N THR A 250 25.83 17.98 0.75
CA THR A 250 24.64 17.74 -0.08
C THR A 250 23.49 17.29 0.81
N SER A 251 22.86 18.26 1.47
CA SER A 251 21.64 18.07 2.24
C SER A 251 20.48 17.91 1.28
N VAL A 252 19.96 16.70 1.15
CA VAL A 252 18.60 16.47 0.66
C VAL A 252 17.65 17.17 1.64
N SER A 253 16.60 17.80 1.11
CA SER A 253 15.72 18.72 1.86
C SER A 253 14.99 17.97 2.99
N PRO A 254 14.97 18.49 4.23
CA PRO A 254 14.25 17.85 5.34
C PRO A 254 12.74 17.89 5.06
N VAL A 255 12.06 16.79 5.38
CA VAL A 255 10.59 16.77 5.44
C VAL A 255 10.15 17.80 6.49
N PRO A 256 9.15 18.67 6.22
CA PRO A 256 8.77 19.74 7.14
C PRO A 256 8.50 19.22 8.55
N LEU A 257 9.07 19.87 9.56
CA LEU A 257 8.97 19.49 10.98
C LEU A 257 7.52 19.26 11.45
N VAL A 258 6.58 20.05 10.92
CA VAL A 258 5.15 19.95 11.19
C VAL A 258 4.55 18.57 10.87
N ARG A 259 5.22 17.77 10.03
CA ARG A 259 4.82 16.39 9.71
C ARG A 259 5.13 15.39 10.81
N TYR A 260 5.98 15.75 11.78
CA TYR A 260 6.30 14.93 12.94
C TYR A 260 5.70 15.51 14.22
N VAL A 261 5.80 16.83 14.39
CA VAL A 261 5.42 17.54 15.62
C VAL A 261 3.90 17.63 15.77
N GLY A 262 3.40 17.32 16.96
CA GLY A 262 2.00 17.41 17.34
C GLY A 262 1.50 16.22 18.17
N GLU A 263 0.19 16.19 18.38
CA GLU A 263 -0.51 15.08 19.02
C GLU A 263 -1.05 14.11 17.96
N TRP A 264 -0.89 12.82 18.22
CA TRP A 264 -1.21 11.74 17.30
C TRP A 264 -1.97 10.64 18.03
N THR A 265 -3.00 10.09 17.39
CA THR A 265 -3.82 9.02 17.95
C THR A 265 -3.96 7.86 16.96
N TYR A 266 -4.07 6.64 17.47
CA TYR A 266 -4.47 5.51 16.66
C TYR A 266 -5.95 5.64 16.25
N PRO A 267 -6.29 5.49 14.95
CA PRO A 267 -7.67 5.59 14.51
C PRO A 267 -8.51 4.41 15.01
N LYS A 268 -9.67 4.71 15.59
CA LYS A 268 -10.60 3.69 16.14
C LYS A 268 -11.26 2.83 15.06
N VAL A 269 -11.31 3.32 13.82
CA VAL A 269 -11.92 2.65 12.67
C VAL A 269 -10.87 2.54 11.57
N ASN A 270 -10.72 1.35 10.99
CA ASN A 270 -9.78 1.05 9.89
C ASN A 270 -8.30 1.36 10.18
N GLY A 271 -7.86 1.23 11.43
CA GLY A 271 -6.45 1.39 11.77
C GLY A 271 -5.56 0.33 11.12
N VAL A 272 -4.45 0.78 10.54
CA VAL A 272 -3.45 -0.06 9.89
C VAL A 272 -2.32 -0.36 10.87
N PHE A 273 -1.92 -1.62 10.95
CA PHE A 273 -0.84 -2.07 11.82
C PHE A 273 -0.19 -3.35 11.29
N HIS A 274 1.06 -3.59 11.71
CA HIS A 274 1.77 -4.85 11.55
C HIS A 274 2.33 -5.31 12.92
N GLY A 275 2.13 -6.59 13.24
CA GLY A 275 2.54 -7.17 14.53
C GLY A 275 1.41 -7.15 15.57
N ALA A 276 1.73 -6.72 16.80
CA ALA A 276 0.75 -6.65 17.88
C ALA A 276 -0.35 -5.62 17.53
N GLN A 277 -1.61 -6.01 17.67
CA GLN A 277 -2.74 -5.14 17.35
C GLN A 277 -2.94 -4.07 18.43
N PRO A 278 -2.79 -2.77 18.13
CA PRO A 278 -3.12 -1.72 19.08
C PRO A 278 -4.64 -1.58 19.24
N GLU A 279 -5.08 -1.32 20.48
CA GLU A 279 -6.44 -0.88 20.82
C GLU A 279 -6.50 0.65 20.89
N SER A 280 -5.45 1.25 21.44
CA SER A 280 -5.26 2.70 21.52
C SER A 280 -3.77 3.02 21.48
N VAL A 281 -3.42 4.11 20.80
CA VAL A 281 -2.09 4.72 20.90
C VAL A 281 -2.29 6.21 20.98
N GLU A 282 -1.63 6.83 21.94
CA GLU A 282 -1.53 8.27 22.09
C GLU A 282 -0.05 8.63 22.02
N MET A 283 0.29 9.59 21.16
CA MET A 283 1.65 10.06 21.00
C MET A 283 1.68 11.57 20.95
N GLU A 284 2.66 12.16 21.62
CA GLU A 284 2.95 13.57 21.56
C GLU A 284 4.41 13.76 21.12
N VAL A 285 4.62 14.57 20.10
CA VAL A 285 5.94 14.91 19.58
C VAL A 285 6.11 16.42 19.66
N HIS A 286 7.19 16.86 20.29
CA HIS A 286 7.57 18.27 20.41
C HIS A 286 8.97 18.45 19.83
N GLU A 287 9.25 19.64 19.33
CA GLU A 287 10.58 20.01 18.85
C GLU A 287 11.04 21.28 19.54
N LYS A 288 12.35 21.34 19.82
CA LYS A 288 13.03 22.51 20.35
C LYS A 288 14.47 22.52 19.85
N ASP A 289 14.87 23.60 19.19
CA ASP A 289 16.25 23.85 18.75
C ASP A 289 16.86 22.71 17.91
N GLY A 290 16.06 22.10 17.02
CA GLY A 290 16.46 20.97 16.17
C GLY A 290 16.46 19.61 16.86
N HIS A 291 16.10 19.54 18.15
CA HIS A 291 15.91 18.31 18.90
C HIS A 291 14.43 17.96 18.99
N ALA A 292 14.06 16.75 18.57
CA ALA A 292 12.73 16.22 18.78
C ALA A 292 12.70 15.40 20.07
N GLY A 293 11.60 15.52 20.82
CA GLY A 293 11.27 14.68 21.94
C GLY A 293 9.82 14.22 21.85
N GLY A 294 9.48 13.14 22.54
CA GLY A 294 8.09 12.70 22.57
C GLY A 294 7.79 11.62 23.59
N THR A 295 6.50 11.40 23.79
CA THR A 295 5.97 10.31 24.62
C THR A 295 5.01 9.47 23.82
N ILE A 296 4.99 8.16 24.07
CA ILE A 296 3.99 7.23 23.57
C ILE A 296 3.35 6.49 24.74
N GLU A 297 2.04 6.41 24.72
CA GLU A 297 1.23 5.50 25.52
C GLU A 297 0.39 4.62 24.59
N ALA A 298 0.71 3.33 24.53
CA ALA A 298 0.01 2.38 23.68
C ALA A 298 -0.55 1.22 24.51
N ARG A 299 -1.75 0.78 24.16
CA ARG A 299 -2.40 -0.42 24.70
C ARG A 299 -2.71 -1.36 23.54
N PHE A 300 -2.33 -2.62 23.68
CA PHE A 300 -2.52 -3.63 22.65
C PHE A 300 -3.54 -4.67 23.07
N LYS A 301 -4.10 -5.38 22.09
CA LYS A 301 -4.92 -6.55 22.36
C LYS A 301 -4.05 -7.64 22.97
N PRO A 302 -4.46 -8.25 24.09
CA PRO A 302 -3.71 -9.33 24.70
C PRO A 302 -3.69 -10.55 23.77
N SER A 303 -2.49 -11.13 23.59
CA SER A 303 -2.36 -12.41 22.90
C SER A 303 -2.99 -13.53 23.72
N PRO A 304 -3.67 -14.51 23.10
CA PRO A 304 -4.24 -15.65 23.81
C PRO A 304 -3.19 -16.36 24.67
N GLY A 305 -3.42 -16.44 25.98
CA GLY A 305 -2.53 -17.13 26.93
C GLY A 305 -1.46 -16.27 27.61
N VAL A 306 -1.39 -14.96 27.33
CA VAL A 306 -0.47 -14.04 28.02
C VAL A 306 -1.26 -13.10 28.94
N ALA A 307 -1.12 -13.28 30.26
CA ALA A 307 -1.85 -12.52 31.29
C ALA A 307 -1.19 -11.19 31.68
N SER A 308 -0.14 -10.74 30.96
CA SER A 308 0.56 -9.49 31.28
C SER A 308 -0.22 -8.27 30.82
N ASP A 309 -0.01 -7.16 31.53
CA ASP A 309 -0.45 -5.83 31.11
C ASP A 309 0.02 -5.54 29.66
N PRO A 310 -0.90 -5.40 28.69
CA PRO A 310 -0.56 -5.20 27.28
C PRO A 310 -0.31 -3.72 26.95
N SER A 311 -0.06 -2.89 27.98
CA SER A 311 0.32 -1.50 27.80
C SER A 311 1.84 -1.31 27.76
N ILE A 312 2.27 -0.34 26.97
CA ILE A 312 3.65 0.14 26.93
C ILE A 312 3.61 1.67 26.97
N LYS A 313 4.50 2.23 27.78
CA LYS A 313 4.76 3.67 27.82
C LYS A 313 6.24 3.89 27.60
N PHE A 314 6.61 4.83 26.76
CA PHE A 314 8.00 5.19 26.56
C PHE A 314 8.17 6.65 26.18
N LYS A 315 9.39 7.14 26.41
CA LYS A 315 9.84 8.44 25.94
C LYS A 315 10.94 8.24 24.90
N PHE A 316 11.05 9.16 23.97
CA PHE A 316 12.13 9.19 22.99
C PHE A 316 12.61 10.61 22.78
N GLU A 317 13.87 10.74 22.39
CA GLU A 317 14.49 12.03 22.09
C GLU A 317 15.66 11.85 21.12
N GLY A 318 16.01 12.92 20.41
CA GLY A 318 17.23 13.00 19.60
C GLY A 318 17.20 14.13 18.58
N ASP A 319 18.31 14.27 17.87
CA ASP A 319 18.47 15.24 16.79
C ASP A 319 17.62 14.89 15.58
N ILE A 320 17.02 15.90 14.95
CA ILE A 320 16.30 15.72 13.69
C ILE A 320 17.31 15.61 12.55
N ALA A 321 17.26 14.48 11.84
CA ALA A 321 18.09 14.23 10.68
C ALA A 321 17.46 14.81 9.40
N ALA A 322 18.27 15.13 8.39
CA ALA A 322 17.80 15.51 7.06
C ALA A 322 17.33 14.29 6.24
N THR A 323 16.48 13.44 6.84
CA THR A 323 15.94 12.21 6.24
C THR A 323 14.42 12.15 6.42
N PRO A 324 13.68 11.51 5.51
CA PRO A 324 12.23 11.30 5.69
C PRO A 324 11.86 10.37 6.84
N THR A 325 12.79 9.50 7.25
CA THR A 325 12.62 8.65 8.42
C THR A 325 13.43 9.24 9.55
N GLN A 326 12.78 9.56 10.66
CA GLN A 326 13.44 10.06 11.87
C GLN A 326 13.59 8.92 12.84
N LYS A 327 14.83 8.64 13.26
CA LYS A 327 15.13 7.52 14.17
C LYS A 327 15.65 8.05 15.49
N PHE A 328 14.99 7.67 16.57
CA PHE A 328 15.32 8.09 17.93
C PHE A 328 15.58 6.88 18.83
N THR A 329 16.41 7.10 19.85
CA THR A 329 16.48 6.19 20.98
C THR A 329 15.25 6.39 21.85
N LEU A 330 14.62 5.29 22.28
CA LEU A 330 13.53 5.33 23.24
C LEU A 330 13.93 4.64 24.54
N THR A 331 13.28 5.03 25.64
CA THR A 331 13.35 4.34 26.93
C THR A 331 11.93 4.13 27.44
N THR A 332 11.58 2.87 27.68
CA THR A 332 10.28 2.50 28.27
C THR A 332 10.19 2.92 29.73
N SER A 333 8.97 2.96 30.27
CA SER A 333 8.72 3.30 31.67
C SER A 333 9.38 2.33 32.66
N ASP A 334 9.72 1.11 32.24
CA ASP A 334 10.48 0.13 33.01
C ASP A 334 12.00 0.17 32.76
N GLY A 335 12.48 1.18 32.01
CA GLY A 335 13.90 1.41 31.76
C GLY A 335 14.49 0.58 30.62
N THR A 336 13.67 -0.13 29.85
CA THR A 336 14.12 -0.91 28.70
C THR A 336 14.47 0.04 27.54
N PRO A 337 15.71 -0.01 27.04
CA PRO A 337 16.10 0.79 25.89
C PRO A 337 15.50 0.21 24.59
N GLY A 338 15.45 1.05 23.56
CA GLY A 338 14.99 0.66 22.23
C GLY A 338 15.20 1.75 21.19
N THR A 339 14.55 1.58 20.05
CA THR A 339 14.51 2.56 18.97
C THR A 339 13.09 2.79 18.48
N ILE A 340 12.78 4.02 18.11
CA ILE A 340 11.55 4.40 17.40
C ILE A 340 11.93 5.08 16.10
N GLU A 341 11.19 4.78 15.05
CA GLU A 341 11.26 5.42 13.75
C GLU A 341 9.90 6.09 13.47
N LEU A 342 9.94 7.38 13.18
CA LEU A 342 8.79 8.17 12.74
C LEU A 342 8.89 8.38 11.23
N ILE A 343 7.86 7.96 10.50
CA ILE A 343 7.83 7.97 9.04
C ILE A 343 6.56 8.71 8.60
N PRO A 344 6.67 9.93 8.06
CA PRO A 344 5.51 10.68 7.59
C PRO A 344 4.79 9.92 6.49
N GLY A 345 3.48 9.81 6.62
CA GLY A 345 2.63 9.21 5.61
C GLY A 345 2.46 10.10 4.38
N PRO A 346 1.76 9.60 3.35
CA PRO A 346 1.43 10.38 2.17
C PRO A 346 0.64 11.65 2.52
N ALA A 347 -0.31 11.53 3.46
CA ALA A 347 -1.07 12.65 4.00
C ALA A 347 -0.34 13.36 5.13
N PHE A 348 -0.53 14.67 5.27
CA PHE A 348 0.13 15.49 6.30
C PHE A 348 -0.28 15.14 7.74
N ASN A 349 -1.44 14.49 7.89
CA ASN A 349 -2.00 14.04 9.16
C ASN A 349 -1.80 12.55 9.40
N LEU A 350 -0.95 11.86 8.63
CA LEU A 350 -0.61 10.46 8.84
C LEU A 350 0.85 10.30 9.25
N LEU A 351 1.09 9.47 10.25
CA LEU A 351 2.42 9.15 10.75
C LEU A 351 2.53 7.66 11.03
N GLU A 352 3.39 6.98 10.28
CA GLU A 352 3.77 5.61 10.60
C GLU A 352 4.81 5.62 11.71
N VAL A 353 4.57 4.78 12.72
CA VAL A 353 5.44 4.60 13.87
C VAL A 353 5.90 3.17 13.91
N ASN A 354 7.22 3.00 13.87
CA ASN A 354 7.89 1.72 14.04
C ASN A 354 8.72 1.78 15.30
N PHE A 355 8.45 0.93 16.28
CA PHE A 355 9.32 0.85 17.46
C PHE A 355 9.80 -0.57 17.70
N GLN A 356 10.95 -0.66 18.33
CA GLN A 356 11.54 -1.91 18.78
C GLN A 356 12.23 -1.68 20.13
N THR A 357 11.98 -2.55 21.10
CA THR A 357 12.64 -2.56 22.40
C THR A 357 13.56 -3.76 22.53
N ASP A 358 14.50 -3.68 23.46
CA ASP A 358 15.32 -4.83 23.81
C ASP A 358 14.48 -6.01 24.33
N PRO A 359 14.96 -7.26 24.14
CA PRO A 359 14.23 -8.45 24.57
C PRO A 359 13.94 -8.46 26.08
N GLN A 360 12.66 -8.36 26.45
CA GLN A 360 12.18 -8.71 27.77
C GLN A 360 11.15 -9.86 27.70
N ALA A 361 11.07 -10.64 28.78
CA ALA A 361 10.07 -11.70 28.90
C ALA A 361 8.69 -11.10 29.14
N ASN A 362 7.68 -11.60 28.42
CA ASN A 362 6.28 -11.19 28.56
C ASN A 362 6.00 -9.69 28.33
N LYS A 363 6.79 -9.04 27.47
CA LYS A 363 6.61 -7.64 27.06
C LYS A 363 6.54 -7.51 25.55
N ILE A 364 5.86 -6.46 25.09
CA ILE A 364 5.77 -6.12 23.67
C ILE A 364 7.14 -5.62 23.23
N ARG A 365 7.70 -6.24 22.19
CA ARG A 365 9.05 -5.96 21.70
C ARG A 365 9.09 -5.04 20.50
N SER A 366 8.01 -5.00 19.74
CA SER A 366 7.92 -4.16 18.57
C SER A 366 6.47 -3.89 18.19
N GLY A 367 6.27 -2.82 17.45
CA GLY A 367 5.01 -2.48 16.84
C GLY A 367 5.24 -1.60 15.62
N ASN A 368 4.42 -1.81 14.61
CA ASN A 368 4.29 -0.95 13.45
C ASN A 368 2.81 -0.57 13.34
N PHE A 369 2.52 0.73 13.32
CA PHE A 369 1.14 1.21 13.16
C PHE A 369 1.11 2.62 12.58
N ILE A 370 -0.01 2.96 11.96
CA ILE A 370 -0.29 4.29 11.44
C ILE A 370 -1.13 5.08 12.45
N LEU A 371 -0.65 6.27 12.79
CA LEU A 371 -1.34 7.25 13.62
C LEU A 371 -1.91 8.37 12.76
N VAL A 372 -3.00 8.97 13.25
CA VAL A 372 -3.62 10.15 12.66
C VAL A 372 -3.40 11.34 13.59
N LYS A 373 -3.04 12.49 13.03
CA LYS A 373 -2.88 13.74 13.78
C LYS A 373 -4.23 14.17 14.38
N LYS A 374 -4.22 14.58 15.65
CA LYS A 374 -5.42 15.08 16.34
C LYS A 374 -5.89 16.44 15.82
#